data_AF-A0A957TJF7-F1
#
_entry.id   AF-A0A957TJF7-F1
#
_cell.length_a   1.000
_cell.length_b   1.000
_cell.length_c   1.000
_cell.angle_alpha   90.00
_cell.angle_beta   90.00
_cell.angle_gamma   90.00
#
_symmetry.space_group_name_H-M   'P 1'
#
loop_
_entity.id
_entity.type
_entity.pdbx_description
1 polymer ?
#
loop_
_entity_poly.entity_id
_entity_poly.type
_entity_poly.pdbx_seq_one_letter_code
_entity_poly.pdbx_strand_id
1 'polypeptide(L)'
;GGRRNARVVIDHLKAFRREPKYTDMDQTYVRRVIDELQQGNVPSNRVKRLLDALQGIMDPLKVLAILRREMPEQILQEDEQHDRPEYPVEVILSAYLQRNAA
;
A
#
# COMPACT_ATOMS: atom_id res chain seq x y z
N GLY A 1 0.43 -12.09 -17.04
CA GLY A 1 0.58 -10.62 -17.12
C GLY A 1 1.13 -10.02 -15.84
N GLY A 2 0.39 -10.09 -14.72
CA GLY A 2 0.69 -9.37 -13.48
C GLY A 2 2.09 -9.56 -12.90
N ARG A 3 2.60 -10.79 -12.84
CA ARG A 3 3.94 -11.09 -12.26
C ARG A 3 5.11 -10.43 -13.02
N ARG A 4 4.97 -10.24 -14.34
CA ARG A 4 5.97 -9.51 -15.16
C ARG A 4 5.95 -8.02 -14.84
N ASN A 5 4.76 -7.43 -14.75
CA ASN A 5 4.60 -6.00 -14.42
C ASN A 5 5.14 -5.70 -13.01
N ALA A 6 4.85 -6.57 -12.03
CA ALA A 6 5.37 -6.42 -10.67
C ALA A 6 6.90 -6.39 -10.64
N ARG A 7 7.55 -7.27 -11.42
CA ARG A 7 9.01 -7.32 -11.52
C ARG A 7 9.60 -6.03 -12.09
N VAL A 8 8.99 -5.46 -13.12
CA VAL A 8 9.42 -4.18 -13.71
C VAL A 8 9.31 -3.05 -12.68
N VAL A 9 8.20 -2.98 -11.95
CA VAL A 9 8.01 -2.00 -10.86
C VAL A 9 9.05 -2.19 -9.76
N ILE A 10 9.27 -3.42 -9.30
CA ILE A 10 10.29 -3.74 -8.27
C ILE A 10 11.68 -3.28 -8.72
N ASP A 11 12.07 -3.58 -9.95
CA ASP A 11 13.41 -3.24 -10.45
C ASP A 11 13.58 -1.72 -10.60
N HIS A 12 12.52 -1.00 -10.97
CA HIS A 12 12.50 0.46 -10.95
C HIS A 12 12.64 1.01 -9.53
N LEU A 13 11.87 0.51 -8.56
CA LEU A 13 11.92 0.96 -7.16
C LEU A 13 13.26 0.67 -6.47
N LYS A 14 13.94 -0.42 -6.84
CA LYS A 14 15.28 -0.73 -6.33
C LYS A 14 16.30 0.38 -6.64
N ALA A 15 16.15 1.08 -7.77
CA ALA A 15 17.03 2.19 -8.14
C ALA A 15 16.88 3.38 -7.17
N PHE A 16 15.68 3.60 -6.64
CA PHE A 16 15.37 4.72 -5.73
C PHE A 16 15.45 4.33 -4.25
N ARG A 17 15.66 3.05 -3.91
CA ARG A 17 15.65 2.56 -2.52
C ARG A 17 16.64 3.28 -1.59
N ARG A 18 17.76 3.77 -2.13
CA ARG A 18 18.83 4.47 -1.39
C ARG A 18 19.00 5.92 -1.85
N GLU A 19 17.94 6.53 -2.38
CA GLU A 19 18.01 7.91 -2.82
C GLU A 19 18.30 8.84 -1.60
N PRO A 20 19.34 9.71 -1.67
CA PRO A 20 19.68 10.61 -0.57
C PRO A 20 18.59 11.65 -0.23
N LYS A 21 17.66 11.90 -1.15
CA LYS A 21 16.49 12.77 -0.94
C LYS A 21 15.41 12.13 -0.06
N TYR A 22 15.49 10.83 0.20
CA TYR A 22 14.51 10.12 1.04
C TYR A 22 14.91 10.17 2.50
N THR A 23 13.92 10.44 3.37
CA THR A 23 14.09 10.26 4.81
C THR A 23 14.21 8.77 5.15
N ASP A 24 14.71 8.46 6.35
CA ASP A 24 14.80 7.07 6.83
C ASP A 24 13.45 6.35 6.83
N MET A 25 12.38 7.10 7.10
CA MET A 25 11.00 6.61 7.01
C MET A 25 10.61 6.30 5.56
N ASP A 26 10.93 7.18 4.62
CA ASP A 26 10.63 6.97 3.19
C ASP A 26 11.40 5.76 2.64
N GLN A 27 12.66 5.57 3.03
CA GLN A 27 13.45 4.40 2.62
C GLN A 27 12.85 3.10 3.16
N THR A 28 12.39 3.13 4.42
CA THR A 28 11.71 1.99 5.04
C THR A 28 10.39 1.68 4.34
N TYR A 29 9.61 2.71 4.01
CA TYR A 29 8.38 2.58 3.25
C TYR A 29 8.62 1.95 1.87
N VAL A 30 9.57 2.46 1.09
CA VAL A 30 9.92 1.91 -0.23
C VAL A 30 10.36 0.46 -0.14
N ARG A 31 11.10 0.09 0.93
CA ARG A 31 11.49 -1.30 1.18
C ARG A 31 10.27 -2.20 1.41
N ARG A 32 9.34 -1.80 2.27
CA ARG A 32 8.08 -2.55 2.51
C ARG A 32 7.29 -2.72 1.22
N VAL A 33 7.15 -1.66 0.43
CA VAL A 33 6.47 -1.71 -0.88
C VAL A 33 7.11 -2.74 -1.82
N ILE A 34 8.44 -2.79 -1.86
CA ILE A 34 9.16 -3.79 -2.67
C ILE A 34 8.87 -5.21 -2.16
N ASP A 35 8.85 -5.41 -0.85
CA ASP A 35 8.62 -6.72 -0.23
C ASP A 35 7.18 -7.21 -0.51
N GLU A 36 6.16 -6.37 -0.37
CA GLU A 36 4.76 -6.67 -0.71
C GLU A 36 4.59 -7.07 -2.19
N LEU A 37 5.25 -6.34 -3.10
CA LEU A 37 5.24 -6.66 -4.53
C LEU A 37 5.92 -7.99 -4.84
N GLN A 38 6.93 -8.39 -4.06
CA GLN A 38 7.62 -9.67 -4.20
C GLN A 38 6.78 -10.84 -3.67
N GLN A 39 6.11 -10.64 -2.54
CA GLN A 39 5.21 -11.62 -1.93
C GLN A 39 3.95 -11.83 -2.78
N GLY A 40 3.57 -10.83 -3.58
CA GLY A 40 2.40 -10.91 -4.46
C GLY A 40 1.09 -10.53 -3.77
N ASN A 41 1.16 -9.89 -2.60
CA ASN A 41 0.02 -9.40 -1.83
C ASN A 41 -0.66 -8.21 -2.53
N VAL A 42 0.03 -7.57 -3.47
CA VAL A 42 -0.53 -6.44 -4.25
C VAL A 42 -1.35 -6.95 -5.44
N PRO A 43 -2.65 -6.57 -5.54
CA PRO A 43 -3.50 -6.93 -6.66
C PRO A 43 -2.94 -6.49 -8.03
N SER A 44 -3.13 -7.32 -9.05
CA SER A 44 -2.57 -7.09 -10.40
C SER A 44 -3.03 -5.76 -11.05
N ASN A 45 -4.23 -5.28 -10.73
CA ASN A 45 -4.74 -3.98 -11.19
C ASN A 45 -3.95 -2.81 -10.58
N ARG A 46 -3.59 -2.87 -9.29
CA ARG A 46 -2.75 -1.88 -8.60
C ARG A 46 -1.33 -1.88 -9.14
N VAL A 47 -0.74 -3.06 -9.34
CA VAL A 47 0.57 -3.20 -9.98
C VAL A 47 0.60 -2.54 -11.36
N LYS A 48 -0.47 -2.72 -12.15
CA LYS A 48 -0.58 -2.09 -13.47
C LYS A 48 -0.67 -0.57 -13.37
N ARG A 49 -1.50 -0.03 -12.47
CA ARG A 49 -1.59 1.42 -12.22
C ARG A 49 -0.26 2.02 -11.78
N LEU A 50 0.48 1.32 -10.92
CA LEU A 50 1.82 1.73 -10.51
C LEU A 50 2.79 1.76 -11.69
N LEU A 51 2.79 0.72 -12.53
CA LEU A 51 3.64 0.69 -13.72
C LEU A 51 3.32 1.86 -14.64
N ASP A 52 2.04 2.11 -14.93
CA ASP A 52 1.59 3.18 -15.81
C ASP A 52 1.92 4.57 -15.21
N ALA A 53 1.77 4.73 -13.90
CA ALA A 53 2.07 5.99 -13.22
C ALA A 53 3.57 6.27 -13.09
N LEU A 54 4.41 5.24 -12.94
CA LEU A 54 5.87 5.38 -12.85
C LEU A 54 6.53 5.53 -14.24
N GLN A 55 5.81 5.21 -15.32
CA GLN A 55 6.35 5.26 -16.67
C GLN A 55 6.80 6.68 -17.04
N GLY A 56 8.12 6.84 -17.29
CA GLY A 56 8.71 8.12 -17.68
C GLY A 56 9.05 9.07 -16.51
N ILE A 57 8.89 8.63 -15.27
CA ILE A 57 9.24 9.43 -14.09
C ILE A 57 10.61 9.00 -13.58
N MET A 58 11.51 9.97 -13.48
CA MET A 58 12.87 9.78 -12.95
C MET A 58 13.12 10.56 -11.65
N ASP A 59 12.17 11.43 -11.26
CA ASP A 59 12.28 12.23 -10.06
C ASP A 59 11.88 11.39 -8.82
N PRO A 60 12.81 11.12 -7.89
CA PRO A 60 12.53 10.27 -6.74
C PRO A 60 11.37 10.78 -5.87
N LEU A 61 11.24 12.10 -5.69
CA LEU A 61 10.16 12.64 -4.84
C LEU A 61 8.78 12.41 -5.47
N LYS A 62 8.70 12.46 -6.81
CA LYS A 62 7.47 12.11 -7.55
C LYS A 62 7.17 10.63 -7.49
N VAL A 63 8.20 9.78 -7.58
CA VAL A 63 8.05 8.33 -7.38
C VAL A 63 7.45 8.05 -6.00
N LEU A 64 7.99 8.64 -4.94
CA LEU A 64 7.46 8.50 -3.58
C LEU A 64 6.02 8.98 -3.45
N ALA A 65 5.68 10.13 -4.05
CA ALA A 65 4.31 10.65 -4.04
C ALA A 65 3.31 9.71 -4.74
N ILE A 66 3.71 9.11 -5.87
CA ILE A 66 2.89 8.14 -6.61
C ILE A 66 2.71 6.86 -5.80
N LEU A 67 3.79 6.35 -5.19
CA LEU A 67 3.70 5.20 -4.31
C LEU A 67 2.69 5.43 -3.20
N ARG A 68 2.78 6.56 -2.49
CA ARG A 68 1.85 6.90 -1.40
C ARG A 68 0.40 7.06 -1.88
N ARG A 69 0.19 7.54 -3.11
CA ARG A 69 -1.14 7.68 -3.71
C ARG A 69 -1.78 6.34 -4.06
N GLU A 70 -1.02 5.44 -4.67
CA GLU A 70 -1.53 4.14 -5.14
C GLU A 70 -1.48 3.04 -4.05
N MET A 71 -0.59 3.20 -3.07
CA MET A 71 -0.40 2.34 -1.90
C MET A 71 -0.20 3.18 -0.62
N PRO A 72 -1.27 3.75 -0.06
CA PRO A 72 -1.19 4.42 1.23
C PRO A 72 -0.70 3.46 2.32
N GLU A 73 0.04 4.00 3.29
CA GLU A 73 0.72 3.24 4.35
C GLU A 73 -0.24 2.35 5.16
N GLN A 74 -1.52 2.72 5.24
CA GLN A 74 -2.58 1.96 5.90
C GLN A 74 -2.83 0.57 5.25
N ILE A 75 -2.57 0.44 3.95
CA ILE A 75 -2.70 -0.83 3.21
C ILE A 75 -1.48 -1.73 3.48
N LEU A 76 -0.33 -1.14 3.78
CA LEU A 76 0.90 -1.86 4.12
C LEU A 76 0.93 -2.29 5.60
N GLN A 77 -0.08 -1.93 6.40
CA GLN A 77 -0.19 -2.23 7.84
C GLN A 77 -1.07 -3.45 8.14
N GLU A 78 -1.57 -4.17 7.12
CA GLU A 78 -2.53 -5.28 7.29
C GLU A 78 -1.92 -6.60 7.83
N ASP A 79 -0.81 -6.55 8.58
CA ASP A 79 -0.25 -7.72 9.27
C ASP A 79 -0.52 -7.76 10.79
N GLU A 80 -1.25 -6.80 11.39
CA GLU A 80 -1.66 -6.90 12.80
C GLU A 80 -3.17 -6.82 13.07
N GLN A 81 -4.03 -6.61 12.08
CA GLN A 81 -5.50 -6.55 12.28
C GLN A 81 -6.33 -7.18 11.17
N HIS A 82 -6.01 -8.41 10.77
CA HIS A 82 -6.99 -9.28 10.10
C HIS A 82 -7.97 -9.85 11.15
N ASP A 83 -8.86 -8.99 11.67
CA ASP A 83 -10.08 -9.42 12.35
C ASP A 83 -11.24 -8.44 12.09
N ARG A 84 -11.44 -8.11 10.80
CA ARG A 84 -12.71 -7.52 10.35
C ARG A 84 -13.41 -8.50 9.42
N PRO A 85 -14.55 -9.08 9.82
CA PRO A 85 -15.31 -9.95 8.94
C PRO A 85 -15.92 -9.14 7.79
N GLU A 86 -15.70 -9.63 6.58
CA GLU A 86 -16.25 -9.14 5.30
C GLU A 86 -17.73 -9.55 5.15
N TYR A 87 -18.58 -9.18 6.12
CA TYR A 87 -20.03 -9.36 6.04
C TYR A 87 -20.76 -8.11 6.52
N PRO A 88 -21.97 -7.81 5.99
CA PRO A 88 -22.72 -6.63 6.37
C PRO A 88 -23.20 -6.78 7.82
N VAL A 89 -22.62 -5.98 8.72
CA VAL A 89 -23.07 -5.92 10.12
C VAL A 89 -24.28 -4.99 10.18
N GLU A 90 -25.48 -5.55 10.35
CA GLU A 90 -26.64 -4.77 10.79
C GLU A 90 -26.43 -4.36 12.25
N VAL A 91 -26.14 -3.08 12.47
CA VAL A 91 -26.04 -2.51 13.81
C VAL A 91 -27.44 -2.21 14.33
N ILE A 92 -27.95 -3.02 15.24
CA ILE A 92 -29.21 -2.70 15.95
C ILE A 92 -28.89 -1.72 17.09
N LEU A 93 -29.24 -0.44 16.88
CA LEU A 93 -29.02 0.67 17.83
C LEU A 93 -29.70 0.47 19.21
N SER A 94 -30.66 -0.45 19.33
CA SER A 94 -31.48 -0.60 20.55
C SER A 94 -30.69 -1.09 21.76
N ALA A 95 -29.58 -1.79 21.59
CA ALA A 95 -28.74 -2.24 22.71
C ALA A 95 -27.91 -1.10 23.34
N TYR A 96 -27.58 -0.03 22.57
CA TYR A 96 -26.71 1.03 23.07
C TYR A 96 -27.44 2.02 23.99
N LEU A 97 -28.75 2.22 23.78
CA LEU A 97 -29.55 3.16 24.55
C LEU A 97 -29.95 2.65 25.95
N GLN A 98 -29.95 1.33 26.20
CA GLN A 98 -30.30 0.78 27.51
C GLN A 98 -29.15 0.78 28.53
N ARG A 99 -27.91 1.05 28.12
CA ARG A 99 -26.75 1.08 29.04
C ARG A 99 -26.47 2.46 29.65
N ASN A 100 -27.13 3.52 29.16
CA ASN A 100 -26.98 4.89 29.70
C ASN A 100 -28.23 5.38 30.45
N ALA A 101 -29.14 4.47 30.82
CA ALA A 101 -30.32 4.79 31.61
C ALA A 101 -30.49 3.79 32.77
N ALA A 102 -29.61 3.87 33.77
CA ALA A 102 -29.84 3.54 35.19
C ALA A 102 -28.58 3.84 36.01
#